data_AF-S4P1T9-F1
#
_entry.id   AF-S4P1T9-F1
#
_cell.length_a   1.000
_cell.length_b   1.000
_cell.length_c   1.000
_cell.angle_alpha   90.00
_cell.angle_beta   90.00
_cell.angle_gamma   90.00
#
_symmetry.space_group_name_H-M   'P 1'
#
loop_
_entity.id
_entity.type
_entity.pdbx_description
1 polymer ?
#
loop_
_entity_poly.entity_id
_entity_poly.type
_entity_poly.pdbx_seq_one_letter_code
_entity_poly.pdbx_strand_id
1 'polypeptide(L)' 'MTSVKEVTLSNVRDIKLKNMEFSTGDRLILHLETPLTPNVDYTLHMAFHGEILNTLTGFYKSTYKEDNVDK' A
#
# COMPACT_ATOMS: atom_id res chain seq x y z
N MET A 1 15.24 37.92 16.19
CA MET A 1 15.17 36.46 16.00
C MET A 1 14.17 36.20 14.88
N THR A 2 14.65 35.73 13.73
CA THR A 2 13.82 35.49 12.55
C THR A 2 13.21 34.10 12.66
N SER A 3 11.88 34.01 12.73
CA SER A 3 11.18 32.73 12.64
C SER A 3 11.26 32.24 11.20
N VAL A 4 11.97 31.12 10.99
CA VAL A 4 11.96 30.40 9.71
C VAL A 4 10.60 29.70 9.65
N LYS A 5 9.72 30.16 8.77
CA LYS A 5 8.56 29.36 8.37
C LYS A 5 9.07 28.26 7.45
N GLU A 6 9.19 27.05 7.94
CA GLU A 6 9.22 25.88 7.07
C GLU A 6 7.87 25.80 6.37
N VAL A 7 7.84 26.22 5.11
CA VAL A 7 6.70 26.02 4.24
C VAL A 7 7.00 24.74 3.46
N THR A 8 6.52 23.61 3.96
CA THR A 8 6.51 22.37 3.18
C THR A 8 5.41 22.50 2.12
N LEU A 9 5.71 23.14 0.99
CA LEU A 9 4.88 23.07 -0.21
C LEU A 9 5.04 21.66 -0.81
N SER A 10 4.50 20.66 -0.11
CA SER A 10 4.31 19.34 -0.66
C SER A 10 3.24 19.46 -1.74
N ASN A 11 3.65 19.77 -2.97
CA ASN A 11 2.79 19.74 -4.17
C ASN A 11 2.45 18.30 -4.59
N VAL A 12 2.63 17.34 -3.68
CA VAL A 12 2.38 15.92 -3.90
C VAL A 12 0.90 15.75 -4.20
N ARG A 13 0.60 15.17 -5.35
CA ARG A 13 -0.77 14.98 -5.83
C ARG A 13 -1.25 13.57 -5.50
N ASP A 14 -2.50 13.46 -5.09
CA ASP A 14 -3.13 12.15 -4.96
C ASP A 14 -3.42 11.55 -6.33
N ILE A 15 -3.13 10.26 -6.48
CA ILE A 15 -3.52 9.52 -7.67
C ILE A 15 -5.04 9.32 -7.66
N LYS A 16 -5.70 9.75 -8.74
CA LYS A 16 -7.13 9.48 -8.96
C LYS A 16 -7.32 8.24 -9.83
N LEU A 17 -8.03 7.26 -9.27
CA LEU A 17 -8.32 5.98 -9.93
C LEU A 17 -9.68 6.04 -10.62
N LYS A 18 -9.71 5.64 -11.89
CA LYS A 18 -10.94 5.38 -12.63
C LYS A 18 -11.51 4.01 -12.27
N ASN A 19 -10.67 2.98 -12.27
CA ASN A 19 -11.02 1.64 -11.83
C ASN A 19 -9.75 0.81 -11.53
N MET A 20 -9.96 -0.41 -11.05
CA MET A 20 -8.91 -1.39 -10.78
C MET A 20 -9.33 -2.75 -11.32
N GLU A 21 -8.36 -3.54 -11.77
CA GLU A 21 -8.59 -4.92 -12.19
C GLU A 21 -7.44 -5.83 -11.79
N PHE A 22 -7.77 -7.10 -11.51
CA PHE A 22 -6.78 -8.15 -11.34
C PHE A 22 -6.47 -8.76 -12.70
N SER A 23 -5.19 -8.93 -12.98
CA SER A 23 -4.70 -9.55 -14.21
C SER A 23 -3.87 -10.80 -13.92
N THR A 24 -3.54 -11.54 -14.96
CA THR A 24 -2.75 -12.77 -14.84
C THR A 24 -1.36 -12.50 -14.25
N GLY A 25 -0.82 -13.48 -13.53
CA GLY A 25 0.50 -13.38 -12.90
C GLY A 25 0.52 -12.47 -11.66
N ASP A 26 -0.53 -12.51 -10.84
CA ASP A 26 -0.63 -11.82 -9.55
C ASP A 26 -0.43 -10.29 -9.64
N ARG A 27 -1.12 -9.66 -10.59
CA ARG A 27 -1.01 -8.22 -10.85
C ARG A 27 -2.32 -7.50 -10.54
N LEU A 28 -2.21 -6.38 -9.81
CA LEU A 28 -3.25 -5.37 -9.70
C LEU A 28 -2.94 -4.24 -10.68
N ILE A 29 -3.85 -3.97 -11.62
CA ILE A 29 -3.75 -2.88 -12.58
C ILE A 29 -4.63 -1.72 -12.12
N LEU A 30 -4.06 -0.52 -12.05
CA LEU A 30 -4.73 0.71 -11.66
C LEU A 30 -4.94 1.58 -12.90
N HIS A 31 -6.19 1.72 -13.35
CA HIS A 31 -6.52 2.63 -14.45
C HIS A 31 -6.79 4.01 -13.88
N LEU A 32 -5.97 4.99 -14.28
CA LEU A 32 -6.05 6.35 -13.75
C LEU A 32 -7.09 7.18 -14.50
N GLU A 33 -7.71 8.15 -13.82
CA GLU A 33 -8.62 9.10 -14.49
C GLU A 33 -7.89 9.97 -15.52
N THR A 34 -6.64 10.33 -15.21
CA THR A 34 -5.79 11.18 -16.05
C THR A 34 -4.37 10.62 -16.13
N PRO A 35 -3.65 10.81 -17.25
CA PRO A 35 -2.24 10.47 -17.35
C PRO A 35 -1.41 11.17 -16.27
N LEU A 36 -0.36 10.50 -15.79
CA LEU A 36 0.62 11.12 -14.90
C LEU A 36 1.43 12.18 -15.66
N THR A 37 1.76 13.26 -14.96
CA THR A 37 2.60 14.33 -15.49
C THR A 37 4.06 14.05 -15.13
N PRO A 38 5.01 14.16 -16.08
CA PRO A 38 6.42 14.02 -15.78
C PRO A 38 6.89 15.00 -14.71
N ASN A 39 7.85 14.58 -13.88
CA ASN A 39 8.46 15.39 -12.82
C ASN A 39 7.47 15.92 -11.76
N VAL A 40 6.39 15.18 -11.51
CA VAL A 40 5.44 15.45 -10.42
C VAL A 40 5.46 14.28 -9.45
N ASP A 41 5.56 14.60 -8.16
CA ASP A 41 5.45 13.62 -7.10
C ASP A 41 3.98 13.27 -6.84
N TYR A 42 3.68 11.98 -6.76
CA TYR A 42 2.34 11.46 -6.52
C TYR A 42 2.30 10.56 -5.29
N THR A 43 1.20 10.60 -4.54
CA THR A 43 0.92 9.62 -3.48
C THR A 43 -0.21 8.69 -3.90
N LEU A 44 0.04 7.38 -3.78
CA LEU A 44 -0.98 6.33 -3.92
C LEU A 44 -1.42 5.87 -2.54
N HIS A 45 -2.66 6.17 -2.17
CA HIS A 45 -3.28 5.66 -0.95
C HIS A 45 -4.04 4.36 -1.27
N MET A 46 -3.66 3.25 -0.61
CA MET A 46 -4.36 1.97 -0.70
C MET A 46 -4.64 1.41 0.69
N ALA A 47 -5.83 0.85 0.86
CA ALA A 47 -6.19 0.02 1.99
C ALA A 47 -6.50 -1.39 1.48
N PHE A 48 -6.00 -2.40 2.17
CA PHE A 48 -6.28 -3.81 1.86
C PHE A 48 -6.45 -4.60 3.16
N HIS A 49 -7.16 -5.73 3.05
CA HIS A 49 -7.20 -6.75 4.09
C HIS A 49 -6.77 -8.09 3.48
N GLY A 50 -6.20 -8.95 4.30
CA GLY A 50 -5.83 -10.30 3.93
C GLY A 50 -6.18 -11.26 5.07
N GLU A 51 -6.43 -12.51 4.72
CA GLU A 51 -6.62 -13.56 5.72
C GLU A 51 -5.26 -14.01 6.27
N ILE A 52 -5.20 -14.33 7.56
CA ILE A 52 -4.04 -15.00 8.14
C ILE A 52 -4.18 -16.49 7.82
N LEU A 53 -3.38 -16.95 6.88
CA LEU A 53 -3.48 -18.32 6.37
C LEU A 53 -2.57 -19.28 7.15
N ASN A 54 -2.93 -20.57 7.16
CA ASN A 54 -2.08 -21.67 7.63
C ASN A 54 -1.20 -22.20 6.48
N THR A 55 -0.65 -21.30 5.68
CA THR A 55 0.32 -21.60 4.61
C THR A 55 1.74 -21.31 5.10
N LEU A 56 2.76 -21.62 4.29
CA LEU A 56 4.15 -21.27 4.58
C LEU A 56 4.67 -20.11 3.73
N THR A 57 3.75 -19.33 3.15
CA THR A 57 4.06 -18.26 2.20
C THR A 57 3.22 -17.02 2.51
N GLY A 58 3.83 -15.84 2.33
CA GLY A 58 3.18 -14.55 2.59
C GLY A 58 3.12 -14.22 4.09
N PHE A 59 2.02 -13.60 4.52
CA PHE A 59 1.74 -13.35 5.93
C PHE A 59 0.86 -14.46 6.47
N TYR A 60 1.40 -15.29 7.34
CA TYR A 60 0.80 -16.55 7.75
C TYR A 60 0.87 -16.78 9.26
N LYS A 61 0.03 -17.70 9.74
CA LYS A 61 -0.01 -18.10 11.15
C LYS A 61 1.13 -19.08 11.44
N SER A 62 1.92 -18.79 12.47
CA SER A 62 2.83 -19.75 13.08
C SER A 62 2.38 -20.05 14.51
N THR A 63 2.37 -21.33 14.87
CA THR A 63 2.01 -21.80 16.22
C THR A 63 3.18 -22.54 16.83
N TYR A 64 3.35 -22.44 18.14
CA TYR A 64 4.38 -23.18 18.87
C TYR A 64 3.79 -23.84 20.11
N LYS A 65 4.52 -24.81 20.67
CA LYS A 65 4.13 -25.45 21.92
C LYS A 65 4.93 -24.86 23.06
N GLU A 66 4.23 -24.45 24.10
CA GLU A 66 4.81 -24.11 25.40
C GLU A 66 4.23 -25.09 26.43
N ASP A 67 5.09 -25.84 27.13
CA ASP A 67 4.69 -26.87 28.11
C ASP A 67 3.64 -27.88 27.59
N ASN A 68 3.79 -28.32 26.34
CA ASN A 68 2.86 -29.20 25.61
C ASN A 68 1.45 -28.63 25.35
N VAL A 69 1.27 -27.32 25.51
CA VAL A 69 0.04 -26.60 25.13
C VAL A 69 0.27 -25.87 23.81
N ASP A 70 -0.62 -26.05 22.84
CA ASP A 70 -0.59 -25.33 21.57
C ASP A 70 -0.89 -23.84 21.80
N LYS A 71 -0.03 -22.97 21.28
CA LYS A 71 -0.14 -21.51 21.32
C LYS A 71 -0.07 -20.92 19.91
#